data_AF-A0A1F3SI05-F1
#
_entry.id   AF-A0A1F3SI05-F1
#
_cell.length_a   1.000
_cell.length_b   1.000
_cell.length_c   1.000
_cell.angle_alpha   90.00
_cell.angle_beta   90.00
_cell.angle_gamma   90.00
#
_symmetry.space_group_name_H-M   'P 1'
#
loop_
_entity.id
_entity.type
_entity.pdbx_description
1 polymer ?
#
loop_
_entity_poly.entity_id
_entity_poly.type
_entity_poly.pdbx_seq_one_letter_code
_entity_poly.pdbx_strand_id
1 'polypeptide(L)'
;MNRGKSYDEELSLKLKNIKFARAYIVALMEGDHGLSVEDALKHTILRMGIKEFVQLARVPQPNVSEFIKGKRKLKPDTLNEYLKPFKLKAKLILEEAS
;
A
#
# COMPACT_ATOMS: atom_id res chain seq x y z
N MET A 1 29.51 5.61 -3.33
CA MET A 1 28.39 5.13 -4.18
C MET A 1 27.22 4.77 -3.25
N ASN A 2 26.25 5.66 -3.08
CA ASN A 2 25.14 5.49 -2.13
C ASN A 2 24.08 4.53 -2.69
N ARG A 3 24.32 3.22 -2.55
CA ARG A 3 23.44 2.15 -3.06
C ARG A 3 21.98 2.29 -2.58
N GLY A 4 21.76 2.74 -1.33
CA GLY A 4 20.42 2.90 -0.77
C GLY A 4 19.58 4.02 -1.39
N LYS A 5 20.20 5.17 -1.72
CA LYS A 5 19.47 6.31 -2.31
C LYS A 5 19.00 6.00 -3.74
N SER A 6 19.86 5.34 -4.52
CA SER A 6 19.52 4.88 -5.86
C SER A 6 18.42 3.81 -5.86
N TYR A 7 18.41 2.91 -4.86
CA TYR A 7 17.42 1.86 -4.75
C TYR A 7 16.03 2.40 -4.42
N ASP A 8 15.93 3.33 -3.46
CA ASP A 8 14.65 3.93 -3.08
C ASP A 8 14.07 4.79 -4.22
N GLU A 9 14.91 5.52 -4.95
CA GLU A 9 14.52 6.28 -6.14
C GLU A 9 14.02 5.35 -7.26
N GLU A 10 14.74 4.26 -7.54
CA GLU A 10 14.33 3.27 -8.54
C GLU A 10 13.02 2.57 -8.15
N LEU A 11 12.86 2.21 -6.89
CA LEU A 11 11.64 1.58 -6.36
C LEU A 11 10.45 2.53 -6.47
N SER A 12 10.61 3.80 -6.09
CA SER A 12 9.56 4.82 -6.25
C SER A 12 9.11 4.95 -7.71
N LEU A 13 10.06 4.94 -8.66
CA LEU A 13 9.75 4.97 -10.09
C LEU A 13 8.98 3.72 -10.55
N LYS A 14 9.41 2.53 -10.11
CA LYS A 14 8.72 1.26 -10.43
C LYS A 14 7.30 1.23 -9.87
N LEU A 15 7.07 1.76 -8.67
CA LEU A 15 5.75 1.83 -8.03
C LEU A 15 4.74 2.70 -8.81
N LYS A 16 5.19 3.62 -9.68
CA LYS A 16 4.27 4.35 -10.58
C LYS A 16 3.59 3.42 -11.59
N ASN A 17 4.16 2.23 -11.87
CA ASN A 17 3.51 1.21 -12.66
C ASN A 17 2.53 0.41 -11.79
N ILE A 18 1.24 0.49 -12.13
CA ILE A 18 0.16 -0.17 -11.37
C ILE A 18 0.35 -1.69 -11.26
N LYS A 19 0.84 -2.36 -12.31
CA LYS A 19 1.08 -3.81 -12.26
C LYS A 19 2.20 -4.14 -11.28
N PHE A 20 3.26 -3.35 -11.27
CA PHE A 20 4.36 -3.50 -10.33
C PHE A 20 3.90 -3.22 -8.89
N ALA A 21 3.21 -2.11 -8.65
CA ALA A 21 2.70 -1.77 -7.33
C ALA A 21 1.73 -2.83 -6.78
N ARG A 22 0.87 -3.39 -7.64
CA ARG A 22 0.00 -4.51 -7.27
C ARG A 22 0.81 -5.73 -6.82
N ALA A 23 1.77 -6.17 -7.63
CA ALA A 23 2.61 -7.32 -7.30
C ALA A 23 3.41 -7.08 -6.03
N TYR A 24 3.91 -5.86 -5.85
CA TYR A 24 4.65 -5.44 -4.66
C TYR A 24 3.79 -5.51 -3.39
N ILE A 25 2.54 -5.00 -3.41
CA ILE A 25 1.62 -5.09 -2.27
C ILE A 25 1.34 -6.56 -1.91
N VAL A 26 1.08 -7.41 -2.91
CA VAL A 26 0.81 -8.84 -2.68
C VAL A 26 2.03 -9.53 -2.08
N ALA A 27 3.21 -9.30 -2.64
CA ALA A 27 4.47 -9.89 -2.16
C ALA A 27 4.78 -9.47 -0.71
N LEU A 28 4.42 -8.25 -0.29
CA LEU A 28 4.58 -7.82 1.10
C LEU A 28 3.70 -8.59 2.09
N MET A 29 2.59 -9.18 1.61
CA MET A 29 1.64 -9.92 2.44
C MET A 29 1.92 -11.44 2.46
N GLU A 30 2.83 -11.93 1.62
CA GLU A 30 3.15 -13.35 1.51
C GLU A 30 4.14 -13.80 2.61
N GLY A 31 4.07 -15.09 2.98
CA GLY A 31 4.97 -15.74 3.95
C GLY A 31 4.51 -15.65 5.41
N ASP A 32 5.18 -16.40 6.29
CA ASP A 32 4.82 -16.54 7.72
C ASP A 32 4.93 -15.23 8.51
N HIS A 33 5.63 -14.24 7.96
CA HIS A 33 5.79 -12.89 8.52
C HIS A 33 5.24 -11.81 7.57
N GLY A 34 4.31 -12.19 6.68
CA GLY A 34 3.65 -11.28 5.77
C GLY A 34 2.96 -10.13 6.50
N LEU A 35 3.02 -8.94 5.91
CA LEU A 35 2.37 -7.76 6.46
C LEU A 35 0.85 -7.87 6.36
N SER A 36 0.15 -7.22 7.29
CA SER A 36 -1.28 -6.97 7.13
C SER A 36 -1.53 -6.14 5.86
N VAL A 37 -2.73 -6.24 5.27
CA VAL A 37 -3.09 -5.43 4.09
C VAL A 37 -2.93 -3.93 4.34
N GLU A 38 -3.22 -3.45 5.55
CA GLU A 38 -3.03 -2.05 5.90
C GLU A 38 -1.54 -1.68 5.96
N ASP A 39 -0.70 -2.55 6.54
CA ASP A 39 0.72 -2.26 6.67
C ASP A 39 1.48 -2.39 5.35
N ALA A 40 1.12 -3.36 4.51
CA ALA A 40 1.60 -3.47 3.13
C ALA A 40 1.26 -2.22 2.32
N LEU A 41 0.03 -1.70 2.49
CA LEU A 41 -0.41 -0.47 1.85
C LEU A 41 0.35 0.75 2.39
N LYS A 42 0.55 0.87 3.71
CA LYS A 42 1.37 1.95 4.30
C LYS A 42 2.80 1.93 3.76
N HIS A 43 3.43 0.74 3.73
CA HIS A 43 4.76 0.55 3.15
C HIS A 43 4.82 1.02 1.70
N THR A 44 3.82 0.64 0.90
CA THR A 44 3.76 1.00 -0.51
C THR A 44 3.60 2.52 -0.69
N ILE A 45 2.71 3.16 0.07
CA ILE A 45 2.49 4.61 0.02
C ILE A 45 3.75 5.38 0.43
N LEU A 46 4.46 4.93 1.46
CA LEU A 46 5.70 5.57 1.91
C LEU A 46 6.82 5.51 0.86
N ARG A 47 6.92 4.39 0.12
CA ARG A 47 7.92 4.21 -0.95
C ARG A 47 7.52 4.90 -2.26
N MET A 48 6.22 4.96 -2.56
CA MET A 48 5.67 5.66 -3.71
C MET A 48 5.73 7.19 -3.53
N GLY A 49 5.41 7.66 -2.33
CA GLY A 49 5.17 9.05 -2.00
C GLY A 49 3.68 9.35 -1.77
N ILE A 50 3.39 10.11 -0.71
CA ILE A 50 2.00 10.43 -0.31
C ILE A 50 1.27 11.23 -1.39
N LYS A 51 1.96 12.16 -2.06
CA LYS A 51 1.36 13.03 -3.09
C LYS A 51 0.97 12.20 -4.32
N GLU A 52 1.85 11.33 -4.74
CA GLU A 52 1.70 10.41 -5.87
C GLU A 52 0.52 9.47 -5.62
N PHE A 53 0.45 8.89 -4.41
CA PHE A 53 -0.68 8.04 -4.03
C PHE A 53 -2.00 8.81 -4.01
N VAL A 54 -2.05 10.01 -3.42
CA VAL A 54 -3.25 10.85 -3.37
C VAL A 54 -3.78 11.17 -4.76
N GLN A 55 -2.89 11.49 -5.71
CA GLN A 55 -3.26 11.73 -7.10
C GLN A 55 -3.78 10.45 -7.78
N LEU A 56 -3.13 9.31 -7.53
CA LEU A 56 -3.50 8.02 -8.08
C LEU A 56 -4.87 7.53 -7.55
N ALA A 57 -5.09 7.63 -6.25
CA ALA A 57 -6.29 7.15 -5.57
C ALA A 57 -7.44 8.16 -5.54
N ARG A 58 -7.17 9.45 -5.84
CA ARG A 58 -8.13 10.55 -5.76
C ARG A 58 -8.79 10.67 -4.37
N VAL A 59 -7.97 10.56 -3.33
CA VAL A 59 -8.40 10.61 -1.92
C VAL A 59 -7.80 11.82 -1.20
N PRO A 60 -8.40 12.33 -0.11
CA PRO A 60 -7.85 13.49 0.60
C PRO A 60 -6.49 13.20 1.24
N GLN A 61 -5.49 14.04 0.96
CA GLN A 61 -4.14 13.92 1.55
C GLN A 61 -4.12 13.89 3.10
N PRO A 62 -4.97 14.65 3.83
CA PRO A 62 -5.03 14.55 5.28
C PRO A 62 -5.38 13.13 5.75
N ASN A 63 -6.37 12.48 5.13
CA ASN A 63 -6.81 11.13 5.48
C ASN A 63 -5.70 10.10 5.27
N VAL A 64 -4.96 10.21 4.16
CA VAL A 64 -3.79 9.35 3.88
C VAL A 64 -2.70 9.59 4.93
N SER A 65 -2.43 10.84 5.28
CA SER A 65 -1.39 11.18 6.26
C SER A 65 -1.72 10.65 7.66
N GLU A 66 -2.99 10.71 8.07
CA GLU A 66 -3.45 10.15 9.34
C GLU A 66 -3.38 8.61 9.37
N PHE A 67 -3.75 7.98 8.26
CA PHE A 67 -3.64 6.52 8.08
C PHE A 67 -2.19 6.04 8.22
N ILE A 68 -1.26 6.71 7.53
CA ILE A 68 0.18 6.40 7.58
C ILE A 68 0.74 6.59 9.00
N LYS A 69 0.27 7.61 9.73
CA LYS A 69 0.66 7.86 11.13
C LYS A 69 -0.01 6.91 12.14
N GLY A 70 -0.86 5.99 11.69
CA GLY A 70 -1.60 5.08 12.57
C GLY A 70 -2.67 5.77 13.44
N LYS A 71 -2.96 7.06 13.18
CA LYS A 71 -3.98 7.83 13.93
C LYS A 71 -5.39 7.47 13.52
N ARG A 72 -5.54 6.80 12.36
CA ARG A 72 -6.83 6.43 11.77
C ARG A 72 -6.79 4.98 11.30
N LYS A 73 -7.73 4.17 11.79
CA LYS A 73 -8.04 2.85 11.22
C LYS A 73 -8.99 3.02 10.03
N LEU A 74 -8.78 2.27 8.95
CA LEU A 74 -9.64 2.37 7.77
C LEU A 74 -10.89 1.50 7.96
N LYS A 75 -12.04 2.02 7.52
CA LYS A 75 -13.22 1.16 7.33
C LYS A 75 -12.97 0.25 6.13
N PRO A 76 -13.60 -0.94 6.05
CA PRO A 76 -13.44 -1.83 4.91
C PRO A 76 -13.68 -1.16 3.55
N ASP A 77 -14.67 -0.26 3.47
CA ASP A 77 -14.96 0.47 2.24
C ASP A 77 -13.84 1.44 1.87
N THR A 78 -13.30 2.19 2.83
CA THR A 78 -12.18 3.13 2.61
C THR A 78 -10.89 2.38 2.26
N LEU A 79 -10.65 1.22 2.87
CA LEU A 79 -9.53 0.34 2.49
C LEU A 79 -9.67 -0.11 1.02
N ASN A 80 -10.88 -0.49 0.61
CA ASN A 80 -11.15 -0.85 -0.78
C ASN A 80 -10.96 0.33 -1.74
N GLU A 81 -11.32 1.56 -1.34
CA GLU A 81 -11.03 2.77 -2.12
C GLU A 81 -9.52 2.97 -2.32
N TYR A 82 -8.72 2.72 -1.29
CA TYR A 82 -7.26 2.87 -1.36
C TYR A 82 -6.59 1.74 -2.18
N LEU A 83 -7.19 0.55 -2.22
CA LEU A 83 -6.71 -0.60 -2.99
C LEU A 83 -7.16 -0.57 -4.46
N LYS A 84 -8.27 0.12 -4.77
CA LYS A 84 -8.86 0.22 -6.11
C LYS A 84 -7.88 0.64 -7.20
N PRO A 85 -6.97 1.61 -7.02
CA PRO A 85 -6.02 2.01 -8.06
C PRO A 85 -5.04 0.91 -8.42
N PHE A 86 -4.76 -0.01 -7.49
CA PHE A 86 -3.92 -1.19 -7.69
C PHE A 86 -4.69 -2.39 -8.25
N LYS A 87 -5.98 -2.22 -8.56
CA LYS A 87 -6.89 -3.29 -8.97
C LYS A 87 -6.97 -4.42 -7.93
N LEU A 88 -6.91 -4.05 -6.66
CA LEU A 88 -7.05 -4.94 -5.52
C LEU A 88 -8.35 -4.62 -4.76
N LYS A 89 -8.89 -5.63 -4.07
CA LYS A 89 -10.04 -5.49 -3.16
C LYS A 89 -9.81 -6.44 -1.99
N ALA A 90 -9.99 -5.95 -0.78
CA ALA A 90 -9.97 -6.81 0.40
C ALA A 90 -11.27 -7.61 0.45
N LYS A 91 -11.15 -8.93 0.62
CA LYS A 91 -12.29 -9.82 0.87
C LYS A 91 -12.01 -10.55 2.18
N LEU A 92 -13.02 -10.57 3.06
CA LEU A 92 -12.97 -11.39 4.26
C LEU A 92 -13.17 -12.85 3.84
N ILE A 93 -12.24 -13.72 4.22
CA ILE A 93 -12.31 -15.16 3.99
C ILE A 93 -12.30 -15.81 5.37
N LEU A 94 -13.19 -16.79 5.57
CA LEU A 94 -13.20 -17.61 6.78
C LEU A 94 -12.27 -18.79 6.55
N GLU A 95 -11.40 -19.05 7.51
CA GLU A 95 -10.50 -20.21 7.53
C GLU A 95 -10.90 -21.11 8.69
N GLU A 96 -10.73 -22.41 8.52
CA GLU A 96 -11.03 -23.40 9.55
C GLU A 96 -10.02 -23.25 10.69
N ALA A 97 -10.52 -22.99 11.90
CA ALA A 97 -9.67 -22.95 13.08
C ALA A 97 -9.21 -24.38 13.40
N SER A 98 -7.91 -24.64 13.29
CA SER A 98 -7.27 -25.88 13.76
C SER A 98 -7.07 -25.88 15.27
#